data_AF-A0A1N6VB35-F1
#
_entry.id   AF-A0A1N6VB35-F1
#
_cell.length_a   1.000
_cell.length_b   1.000
_cell.length_c   1.000
_cell.angle_alpha   90.00
_cell.angle_beta   90.00
_cell.angle_gamma   90.00
#
_symmetry.space_group_name_H-M   'P 1'
#
loop_
_entity.id
_entity.type
_entity.pdbx_description
1 polymer ?
#
loop_
_entity_poly.entity_id
_entity_poly.type
_entity_poly.pdbx_seq_one_letter_code
_entity_poly.pdbx_strand_id
1 'polypeptide(L)' 'MTRYQFFVQGNSVTFLDTGCADYAHAGRQLLAAGFVALGSPLEATDPTAALQAFYRLPLAAPSQPLIRSPYALLMAA' A
#
# COMPACT_ATOMS: atom_id res chain seq x y z
N MET A 1 15.51 0.61 -16.72
CA MET A 1 15.09 0.26 -15.35
C MET A 1 13.59 0.04 -15.37
N THR A 2 13.10 -0.94 -14.61
CA THR A 2 11.69 -1.32 -14.60
C THR A 2 10.97 -0.54 -13.51
N ARG A 3 9.72 -0.17 -13.77
CA ARG A 3 8.90 0.63 -12.86
C ARG A 3 7.79 -0.24 -12.31
N TYR A 4 7.68 -0.34 -10.99
CA TYR A 4 6.70 -1.19 -10.32
C TYR A 4 5.70 -0.35 -9.55
N GLN A 5 4.41 -0.49 -9.87
CA GLN A 5 3.31 0.10 -9.09
C GLN A 5 2.86 -0.91 -8.04
N PHE A 6 2.85 -0.51 -6.77
CA PHE A 6 2.36 -1.32 -5.67
C PHE A 6 0.87 -1.06 -5.42
N PHE A 7 0.17 -2.10 -4.99
CA PHE A 7 -1.25 -2.11 -4.68
C PHE A 7 -1.48 -2.83 -3.34
N VAL A 8 -2.38 -2.31 -2.51
CA VAL A 8 -2.73 -2.94 -1.22
C VAL A 8 -4.22 -3.13 -1.02
N GLN A 9 -4.58 -4.20 -0.33
CA GLN A 9 -5.91 -4.46 0.17
C GLN A 9 -5.80 -5.15 1.54
N GLY A 10 -6.14 -4.43 2.62
CA GLY A 10 -5.96 -4.93 3.99
C GLY A 10 -4.50 -5.29 4.26
N ASN A 11 -4.23 -6.58 4.52
CA ASN A 11 -2.88 -7.12 4.77
C ASN A 11 -2.19 -7.68 3.51
N SER A 12 -2.84 -7.63 2.34
CA SER A 12 -2.28 -8.14 1.09
C SER A 12 -1.62 -7.01 0.30
N VAL A 13 -0.37 -7.22 -0.12
CA VAL A 13 0.36 -6.35 -1.05
C VAL A 13 0.57 -7.10 -2.37
N THR A 14 0.41 -6.41 -3.49
CA THR A 14 0.79 -6.91 -4.81
C THR A 14 1.44 -5.79 -5.62
N PHE A 15 2.06 -6.12 -6.74
CA PHE A 15 2.72 -5.16 -7.60
C PHE A 15 2.51 -5.50 -9.08
N LEU A 16 2.56 -4.48 -9.93
CA LEU A 16 2.55 -4.62 -11.38
C LEU A 16 3.72 -3.85 -11.98
N ASP A 17 4.35 -4.42 -13.01
CA ASP A 17 5.27 -3.70 -13.87
C ASP A 17 4.49 -2.73 -14.76
N THR A 18 4.79 -1.43 -14.66
CA THR A 18 4.13 -0.39 -15.46
C THR A 18 4.58 -0.38 -16.91
N GLY A 19 5.71 -1.03 -17.23
CA GLY A 19 6.21 -1.21 -18.60
C GLY A 19 5.55 -2.38 -19.33
N CYS A 20 4.78 -3.22 -18.63
CA CYS A 20 4.11 -4.36 -19.24
C CYS A 20 2.87 -3.92 -20.04
N ALA A 21 2.64 -4.52 -21.22
CA ALA A 21 1.52 -4.17 -22.10
C ALA A 21 0.14 -4.31 -21.41
N ASP A 22 0.02 -5.26 -20.49
CA ASP A 22 -1.23 -5.54 -19.77
C ASP A 22 -1.42 -4.69 -18.51
N TYR A 23 -0.49 -3.79 -18.18
CA TYR A 23 -0.53 -2.99 -16.96
C TYR A 23 -1.88 -2.28 -16.76
N ALA A 24 -2.39 -1.63 -17.82
CA ALA A 24 -3.64 -0.88 -17.74
C ALA A 24 -4.85 -1.79 -17.48
N HIS A 25 -4.84 -3.02 -18.03
CA HIS A 25 -5.92 -3.98 -17.81
C HIS A 25 -5.84 -4.57 -16.40
N ALA A 26 -4.68 -5.10 -16.01
CA ALA A 26 -4.44 -5.70 -14.71
C ALA A 26 -4.63 -4.68 -13.57
N GLY A 27 -4.18 -3.44 -13.76
CA GLY A 27 -4.36 -2.36 -12.78
C GLY A 27 -5.84 -2.05 -12.54
N ARG A 28 -6.66 -1.97 -13.60
CA ARG A 28 -8.11 -1.80 -13.45
C ARG A 28 -8.77 -2.97 -12.73
N GLN A 29 -8.32 -4.20 -12.99
CA GLN A 29 -8.83 -5.39 -12.29
C GLN A 29 -8.51 -5.34 -10.79
N LEU A 30 -7.29 -4.93 -10.41
CA LEU A 30 -6.91 -4.75 -9.01
C LEU A 30 -7.76 -3.68 -8.33
N LEU A 31 -7.96 -2.53 -8.98
CA LEU A 31 -8.82 -1.46 -8.46
C LEU A 31 -10.28 -1.94 -8.29
N ALA A 32 -10.81 -2.67 -9.26
CA ALA A 32 -12.16 -3.25 -9.19
C ALA A 32 -12.29 -4.32 -8.09
N ALA A 33 -11.22 -5.05 -7.80
CA ALA A 33 -11.16 -6.01 -6.70
C ALA A 33 -11.02 -5.34 -5.32
N GLY A 34 -10.85 -4.01 -5.27
CA GLY A 34 -10.74 -3.25 -4.02
C GLY A 34 -9.31 -3.03 -3.53
N PHE A 35 -8.30 -3.27 -4.38
CA PHE A 35 -6.94 -2.83 -4.10
C PHE A 35 -6.79 -1.33 -4.34
N VAL A 36 -5.91 -0.70 -3.57
CA VAL A 36 -5.57 0.72 -3.69
C VAL A 36 -4.13 0.83 -4.17
N ALA A 37 -3.91 1.60 -5.24
CA ALA A 37 -2.56 1.91 -5.72
C ALA A 37 -1.82 2.78 -4.70
N LEU A 38 -0.59 2.38 -4.34
CA LEU A 38 0.23 3.09 -3.36
C LEU A 38 1.28 3.96 -4.04
N GLY A 39 1.18 5.28 -3.79
CA GLY A 39 2.20 6.25 -4.16
C GLY A 39 2.55 6.22 -5.65
N SER A 40 3.73 6.73 -5.97
CA SER A 40 4.29 6.70 -7.32
C SER A 40 4.98 5.36 -7.60
N PRO A 41 5.00 4.88 -8.86
CA PRO A 41 5.74 3.68 -9.23
C PRO A 41 7.22 3.77 -8.84
N LEU A 42 7.75 2.71 -8.26
CA LEU A 42 9.15 2.62 -7.83
C LEU A 42 10.01 2.09 -8.98
N GLU A 43 11.13 2.76 -9.24
CA GLU A 43 12.15 2.29 -10.17
C GLU A 43 13.06 1.28 -9.47
N ALA A 44 13.19 0.09 -10.06
CA ALA A 44 14.07 -0.95 -9.56
C ALA A 44 14.62 -1.80 -10.71
N THR A 45 15.76 -2.45 -10.46
CA THR A 45 16.35 -3.45 -11.36
C THR A 45 15.57 -4.76 -11.37
N ASP A 46 14.95 -5.12 -10.25
CA ASP A 46 14.27 -6.40 -10.04
C ASP A 46 13.12 -6.22 -9.01
N PRO A 47 12.13 -7.14 -9.00
CA PRO A 47 10.98 -7.03 -8.11
C PRO A 47 11.34 -7.15 -6.62
N THR A 48 12.42 -7.85 -6.26
CA THR A 48 12.87 -7.98 -4.86
C THR A 48 13.42 -6.65 -4.35
N ALA A 49 14.22 -5.94 -5.16
CA ALA A 49 14.69 -4.60 -4.84
C ALA A 49 13.52 -3.60 -4.72
N ALA A 50 12.52 -3.69 -5.60
CA ALA A 50 11.30 -2.86 -5.53
C ALA A 50 10.55 -3.12 -4.21
N LEU A 51 10.41 -4.38 -3.81
CA LEU A 51 9.74 -4.78 -2.57
C LEU A 51 10.50 -4.29 -1.33
N GLN A 52 11.83 -4.39 -1.32
CA GLN A 52 12.66 -3.85 -0.24
C GLN A 52 12.53 -2.32 -0.13
N ALA A 53 12.49 -1.61 -1.25
CA ALA A 53 12.25 -0.18 -1.27
C ALA A 53 10.85 0.17 -0.74
N PHE A 54 9.83 -0.61 -1.12
CA PHE A 54 8.46 -0.45 -0.65
C PHE A 54 8.35 -0.61 0.89
N TYR A 55 8.95 -1.63 1.49
CA TYR A 55 8.94 -1.82 2.95
C TYR A 55 9.78 -0.79 3.72
N ARG A 56 10.73 -0.13 3.04
CA ARG A 56 11.52 0.96 3.63
C ARG A 56 10.81 2.30 3.61
N LEU A 57 9.78 2.46 2.78
CA LEU A 57 8.93 3.63 2.86
C LEU A 57 8.19 3.58 4.20
N PRO A 58 8.11 4.70 4.95
CA PRO A 58 7.21 4.77 6.06
C PRO A 58 5.80 4.61 5.47
N LEU A 59 5.24 3.40 5.53
CA LEU A 59 3.81 3.22 5.39
C LEU A 59 3.24 4.12 6.47
N ALA A 60 2.68 5.26 6.06
CA ALA A 60 1.85 6.06 6.93
C ALA A 60 0.78 5.09 7.44
N ALA A 61 0.97 4.60 8.67
CA ALA A 61 0.06 3.66 9.28
C ALA A 61 -1.33 4.27 9.15
N PRO A 62 -2.37 3.49 8.79
CA PRO A 62 -3.72 3.99 8.91
C PRO A 62 -3.83 4.49 10.34
N SER A 63 -4.06 5.79 10.49
CA SER A 63 -4.19 6.45 11.77
C SER A 63 -5.23 5.65 12.52
N GLN A 64 -4.81 4.83 13.47
CA GLN A 64 -5.73 4.07 14.29
C GLN A 64 -6.72 5.08 14.84
N PRO A 65 -8.05 4.88 14.68
CA PRO A 65 -8.96 5.63 15.50
C PRO A 65 -8.54 5.30 16.92
N LEU A 66 -8.04 6.32 17.62
CA LEU A 66 -7.70 6.29 19.01
C LEU A 66 -9.03 6.00 19.72
N ILE A 67 -9.37 4.71 19.85
CA ILE A 67 -10.48 4.24 20.66
C ILE A 67 -10.08 4.65 22.07
N ARG A 68 -10.44 5.87 22.43
CA ARG A 68 -10.37 6.38 23.79
C ARG A 68 -11.28 5.46 24.58
N SER A 69 -10.65 4.53 25.28
CA SER A 69 -11.27 3.66 26.25
C SER A 69 -12.28 4.46 27.09
N PRO A 70 -13.51 3.96 27.32
CA PRO A 70 -14.54 4.65 28.09
C PRO A 70 -14.16 4.85 29.59
N TYR A 71 -13.00 4.35 30.02
CA TYR A 71 -12.50 4.48 31.39
C TYR A 71 -11.94 5.87 31.76
N ALA A 72 -11.89 6.83 30.83
CA ALA A 72 -11.39 8.18 31.14
C ALA A 72 -12.37 9.04 31.97
N LEU A 73 -13.58 8.57 32.28
CA LEU A 73 -14.62 9.34 32.98
C LEU A 73 -14.63 9.20 34.52
N LEU A 74 -13.66 8.52 35.14
CA LEU A 74 -13.70 8.23 36.60
C LEU A 74 -12.66 8.97 37.47
N MET A 75 -11.96 9.98 36.95
CA MET A 75 -10.99 10.77 37.72
C MET A 75 -11.20 12.27 37.58
N ALA A 76 -12.43 12.72 37.86
CA ALA A 76 -12.70 14.11 38.25
C ALA A 76 -13.65 14.06 39.44
N ALA A 77 -13.10 13.64 40.57
CA ALA A 77 -13.65 13.92 41.90
C ALA A 77 -13.18 15.30 42.36
#